data_AF-A0A4R7FN97-F1
#
_entry.id   AF-A0A4R7FN97-F1
#
_cell.length_a   1.000
_cell.length_b   1.000
_cell.length_c   1.000
_cell.angle_alpha   90.00
_cell.angle_beta   90.00
_cell.angle_gamma   90.00
#
_symmetry.space_group_name_H-M   'P 1'
#
loop_
_entity.id
_entity.type
_entity.pdbx_description
1 polymer ?
#
loop_
_entity_poly.entity_id
_entity_poly.type
_entity_poly.pdbx_seq_one_letter_code
_entity_poly.pdbx_strand_id
1 'polypeptide(L)'
;MAATARYPLPDLKSLPEDIQARIAQVQEKAGFIPNVFLAFARRPAEWRAFFAYHDALMEREESSLSKAEREMIVTVTSAHNECLYCVVAHGALVRIYDKAPMLADQLAVNYRKANISARQRAMLDFAMKVCTRSQKIDEADFSALHAHGFDDEDIWDIAAITAFFGLSNRMASFAGMQPNDEFYLMGRIPRSKA
;
A
#
# COMPACT_ATOMS: atom_id res chain seq x y z
N MET A 1 13.16 -13.62 -21.52
CA MET A 1 13.19 -14.78 -20.60
C MET A 1 12.47 -14.35 -19.32
N ALA A 2 11.45 -15.09 -18.87
CA ALA A 2 10.87 -14.80 -17.56
C ALA A 2 11.94 -15.03 -16.50
N ALA A 3 12.24 -14.01 -15.69
CA ALA A 3 13.21 -14.14 -14.62
C ALA A 3 12.77 -15.27 -13.67
N THR A 4 13.67 -16.19 -13.34
CA THR A 4 13.42 -17.20 -12.33
C THR A 4 13.12 -16.51 -11.00
N ALA A 5 12.00 -16.85 -10.36
CA ALA A 5 11.61 -16.28 -9.08
C ALA A 5 12.73 -16.52 -8.04
N ARG A 6 13.20 -15.43 -7.41
CA ARG A 6 14.30 -15.49 -6.41
C ARG A 6 13.98 -16.44 -5.26
N TYR A 7 12.72 -16.43 -4.82
CA TYR A 7 12.16 -17.38 -3.87
C TYR A 7 10.94 -18.05 -4.52
N PRO A 8 10.95 -19.39 -4.69
CA PRO A 8 9.78 -20.11 -5.20
C PRO A 8 8.56 -19.92 -4.29
N LEU A 9 7.38 -19.81 -4.89
CA LEU A 9 6.12 -19.76 -4.14
C LEU A 9 5.79 -21.14 -3.57
N PRO A 10 5.28 -21.23 -2.33
CA PRO A 10 4.91 -22.51 -1.73
C PRO A 10 3.68 -23.11 -2.42
N ASP A 11 3.56 -24.44 -2.37
CA ASP A 11 2.29 -25.10 -2.67
C ASP A 11 1.27 -24.70 -1.58
N LEU A 12 0.12 -24.16 -1.99
CA LEU A 12 -0.95 -23.75 -1.09
C LEU A 12 -1.36 -24.88 -0.13
N LYS A 13 -1.38 -26.13 -0.59
CA LYS A 13 -1.77 -27.28 0.23
C LYS A 13 -0.78 -27.61 1.34
N SER A 14 0.46 -27.11 1.23
CA SER A 14 1.51 -27.30 2.23
C SER A 14 1.48 -26.25 3.35
N LEU A 15 0.66 -25.21 3.23
CA LEU A 15 0.59 -24.12 4.19
C LEU A 15 -0.27 -24.49 5.42
N PRO A 16 -0.08 -23.85 6.58
CA PRO A 16 -1.00 -23.94 7.71
C PRO A 16 -2.44 -23.57 7.33
N GLU A 17 -3.42 -24.24 7.94
CA GLU A 17 -4.86 -24.10 7.61
C GLU A 17 -5.38 -22.66 7.73
N ASP A 18 -4.93 -21.92 8.73
CA ASP A 18 -5.32 -20.51 8.94
C ASP A 18 -4.83 -19.60 7.79
N ILE A 19 -3.61 -19.86 7.28
CA ILE A 19 -3.05 -19.15 6.14
C ILE A 19 -3.82 -19.52 4.85
N GLN A 20 -4.11 -20.81 4.66
CA GLN A 20 -4.92 -21.27 3.52
C GLN A 20 -6.30 -20.61 3.52
N ALA A 21 -6.98 -20.59 4.68
CA ALA A 21 -8.30 -20.00 4.82
C ALA A 21 -8.32 -18.50 4.46
N ARG A 22 -7.34 -17.74 4.96
CA ARG A 22 -7.24 -16.31 4.64
C ARG A 22 -6.88 -16.07 3.16
N ILE A 23 -6.02 -16.88 2.56
CA ILE A 23 -5.74 -16.79 1.12
C ILE A 23 -7.00 -17.07 0.30
N ALA A 24 -7.79 -18.08 0.67
CA ALA A 24 -9.04 -18.40 0.00
C ALA A 24 -10.05 -17.25 0.08
N GLN A 25 -10.18 -16.59 1.23
CA GLN A 25 -11.05 -15.41 1.40
C GLN A 25 -10.63 -14.24 0.48
N VAL A 26 -9.33 -14.01 0.34
CA VAL A 26 -8.82 -12.96 -0.55
C VAL A 26 -9.04 -13.33 -2.02
N GLN A 27 -8.82 -14.60 -2.38
CA GLN A 27 -9.09 -15.10 -3.72
C GLN A 27 -10.55 -14.94 -4.11
N GLU A 28 -11.48 -15.25 -3.21
CA GLU A 28 -12.93 -15.09 -3.43
C GLU A 28 -13.31 -13.62 -3.67
N LYS A 29 -12.74 -12.69 -2.88
CA LYS A 29 -13.04 -11.26 -2.99
C LYS A 29 -12.38 -10.60 -4.21
N ALA A 30 -11.14 -10.94 -4.51
CA ALA A 30 -10.33 -10.27 -5.54
C ALA A 30 -10.40 -10.98 -6.91
N GLY A 31 -10.78 -12.26 -6.95
CA GLY A 31 -10.75 -13.12 -8.14
C GLY A 31 -9.38 -13.75 -8.44
N PHE A 32 -8.34 -13.39 -7.68
CA PHE A 32 -6.99 -13.94 -7.77
C PHE A 32 -6.27 -13.79 -6.41
N ILE A 33 -5.11 -14.42 -6.26
CA ILE A 33 -4.28 -14.32 -5.04
C ILE A 33 -3.17 -13.29 -5.28
N PRO A 34 -3.16 -12.13 -4.59
CA PRO A 34 -2.04 -11.21 -4.68
C PRO A 34 -0.74 -11.88 -4.22
N ASN A 35 0.33 -11.76 -5.02
CA ASN A 35 1.57 -12.52 -4.82
C ASN A 35 2.23 -12.27 -3.46
N VAL A 36 1.97 -11.14 -2.79
CA VAL A 36 2.43 -10.89 -1.42
C VAL A 36 1.99 -11.97 -0.42
N PHE A 37 0.77 -12.50 -0.58
CA PHE A 37 0.26 -13.56 0.29
C PHE A 37 1.08 -14.84 0.16
N LEU A 38 1.47 -15.20 -1.07
CA LEU A 38 2.28 -16.39 -1.35
C LEU A 38 3.76 -16.16 -0.99
N ALA A 39 4.27 -14.97 -1.26
CA ALA A 39 5.67 -14.62 -1.04
C ALA A 39 6.05 -14.63 0.45
N PHE A 40 5.19 -14.15 1.34
CA PHE A 40 5.42 -14.21 2.79
C PHE A 40 5.14 -15.61 3.37
N ALA A 41 4.32 -16.44 2.71
CA ALA A 41 3.85 -17.70 3.29
C ALA A 41 4.98 -18.73 3.52
N ARG A 42 6.14 -18.54 2.88
CA ARG A 42 7.39 -19.28 3.18
C ARG A 42 7.84 -19.19 4.65
N ARG A 43 7.39 -18.16 5.38
CA ARG A 43 7.68 -17.92 6.80
C ARG A 43 6.36 -17.65 7.52
N PRO A 44 5.62 -18.70 7.95
CA PRO A 44 4.26 -18.54 8.49
C PRO A 44 4.14 -17.57 9.68
N ALA A 45 5.14 -17.53 10.58
CA ALA A 45 5.13 -16.57 11.69
C ALA A 45 5.29 -15.12 11.22
N GLU A 46 6.19 -14.87 10.27
CA GLU A 46 6.39 -13.55 9.65
C GLU A 46 5.14 -13.13 8.86
N TRP A 47 4.53 -14.06 8.12
CA TRP A 47 3.27 -13.84 7.40
C TRP A 47 2.16 -13.38 8.34
N ARG A 48 1.96 -14.07 9.48
CA ARG A 48 0.91 -13.71 10.45
C ARG A 48 1.13 -12.32 11.02
N ALA A 49 2.36 -12.01 11.42
CA ALA A 49 2.70 -10.69 11.96
C ALA A 49 2.51 -9.59 10.90
N PHE A 50 2.98 -9.82 9.67
CA PHE A 50 2.86 -8.86 8.57
C PHE A 50 1.40 -8.53 8.29
N PHE A 51 0.56 -9.55 8.13
CA PHE A 51 -0.83 -9.34 7.79
C PHE A 51 -1.69 -8.87 8.97
N ALA A 52 -1.33 -9.21 10.21
CA ALA A 52 -1.95 -8.62 11.39
C ALA A 52 -1.66 -7.11 11.49
N TYR A 53 -0.42 -6.69 11.24
CA TYR A 53 -0.05 -5.27 11.24
C TYR A 53 -0.69 -4.53 10.05
N HIS A 54 -0.75 -5.17 8.87
CA HIS A 54 -1.49 -4.64 7.73
C HIS A 54 -2.94 -4.33 8.10
N ASP A 55 -3.66 -5.29 8.69
CA ASP A 55 -5.08 -5.12 8.99
C ASP A 55 -5.30 -4.06 10.08
N ALA A 56 -4.42 -4.03 11.09
CA ALA A 56 -4.46 -3.03 12.15
C ALA A 56 -4.34 -1.58 11.64
N LEU A 57 -3.71 -1.36 10.48
CA LEU A 57 -3.57 -0.05 9.86
C LEU A 57 -4.59 0.19 8.73
N MET A 58 -4.71 -0.76 7.81
CA MET A 58 -5.42 -0.57 6.54
C MET A 58 -6.92 -0.83 6.66
N GLU A 59 -7.35 -1.62 7.64
CA GLU A 59 -8.75 -1.94 7.90
C GLU A 59 -9.29 -1.34 9.21
N ARG A 60 -8.52 -0.44 9.86
CA ARG A 60 -8.98 0.32 11.04
C ARG A 60 -10.23 1.13 10.70
N GLU A 61 -11.35 0.86 11.37
CA GLU A 61 -12.65 1.48 11.11
C GLU A 61 -12.75 2.90 11.68
N GLU A 62 -12.05 3.18 12.78
CA GLU A 62 -12.10 4.47 13.49
C GLU A 62 -11.19 5.55 12.87
N SER A 63 -10.36 5.19 11.90
CA SER A 63 -9.41 6.12 11.28
C SER A 63 -10.13 7.07 10.31
N SER A 64 -9.85 8.37 10.43
CA SER A 64 -10.48 9.40 9.59
C SER A 64 -9.92 9.42 8.16
N LEU A 65 -8.75 8.81 7.95
CA LEU A 65 -8.20 8.61 6.61
C LEU A 65 -9.06 7.64 5.82
N SER A 66 -9.53 8.09 4.66
CA SER A 66 -10.26 7.23 3.73
C SER A 66 -9.38 6.10 3.19
N LYS A 67 -9.99 5.01 2.72
CA LYS A 67 -9.27 3.92 2.06
C LYS A 67 -8.42 4.43 0.89
N ALA A 68 -8.92 5.39 0.11
CA ALA A 68 -8.15 6.01 -0.96
C ALA A 68 -6.90 6.74 -0.43
N GLU A 69 -7.03 7.56 0.62
CA GLU A 69 -5.90 8.30 1.21
C GLU A 69 -4.80 7.39 1.76
N ARG A 70 -5.18 6.30 2.45
CA ARG A 70 -4.23 5.28 2.91
C ARG A 70 -3.43 4.72 1.72
N GLU A 71 -4.11 4.37 0.63
CA GLU A 71 -3.45 3.87 -0.58
C GLU A 71 -2.60 4.92 -1.32
N MET A 72 -2.94 6.22 -1.23
CA MET A 72 -2.11 7.29 -1.77
C MET A 72 -0.77 7.37 -1.02
N ILE A 73 -0.78 7.28 0.32
CA ILE A 73 0.44 7.25 1.15
C ILE A 73 1.34 6.10 0.71
N VAL A 74 0.76 4.90 0.57
CA VAL A 74 1.50 3.71 0.12
C VAL A 74 2.10 3.92 -1.26
N THR A 75 1.31 4.39 -2.22
CA THR A 75 1.75 4.56 -3.61
C THR A 75 2.91 5.55 -3.72
N VAL A 76 2.82 6.69 -3.04
CA VAL A 76 3.85 7.75 -3.10
C VAL A 76 5.15 7.32 -2.43
N THR A 77 5.07 6.75 -1.24
CA THR A 77 6.28 6.30 -0.50
C THR A 77 6.92 5.07 -1.16
N SER A 78 6.11 4.18 -1.74
CA SER A 78 6.60 3.04 -2.53
C SER A 78 7.28 3.48 -3.83
N ALA A 79 6.77 4.53 -4.48
CA ALA A 79 7.39 5.09 -5.67
C ALA A 79 8.75 5.72 -5.34
N HIS A 80 8.87 6.41 -4.20
CA HIS A 80 10.15 6.90 -3.72
C HIS A 80 11.16 5.77 -3.46
N ASN A 81 10.70 4.64 -2.92
CA ASN A 81 11.53 3.46 -2.67
C ASN A 81 11.72 2.56 -3.91
N GLU A 82 11.24 2.98 -5.09
CA GLU A 82 11.32 2.22 -6.35
C GLU A 82 10.77 0.78 -6.24
N CYS A 83 9.76 0.57 -5.39
CA CYS A 83 9.21 -0.75 -5.14
C CYS A 83 8.13 -1.12 -6.16
N LEU A 84 8.51 -1.84 -7.22
CA LEU A 84 7.62 -2.26 -8.32
C LEU A 84 6.31 -2.90 -7.83
N TYR A 85 6.39 -3.91 -6.96
CA TYR A 85 5.19 -4.62 -6.46
C TYR A 85 4.19 -3.65 -5.85
N CYS A 86 4.64 -2.88 -4.86
CA CYS A 86 3.77 -2.00 -4.10
C CYS A 86 3.21 -0.86 -4.96
N VAL A 87 4.00 -0.25 -5.84
CA VAL A 87 3.51 0.81 -6.74
C VAL A 87 2.41 0.31 -7.67
N VAL A 88 2.59 -0.88 -8.25
CA VAL A 88 1.60 -1.46 -9.18
C VAL A 88 0.34 -1.89 -8.44
N ALA A 89 0.48 -2.63 -7.33
CA ALA A 89 -0.65 -3.15 -6.57
C ALA A 89 -1.47 -2.05 -5.90
N HIS A 90 -0.83 -1.17 -5.13
CA HIS A 90 -1.54 -0.10 -4.40
C HIS A 90 -2.00 1.02 -5.34
N GLY A 91 -1.30 1.24 -6.46
CA GLY A 91 -1.81 2.11 -7.53
C GLY A 91 -3.13 1.62 -8.12
N ALA A 92 -3.34 0.30 -8.25
CA ALA A 92 -4.63 -0.23 -8.65
C ALA A 92 -5.74 0.07 -7.64
N LEU A 93 -5.43 -0.03 -6.34
CA LEU A 93 -6.37 0.28 -5.26
C LEU A 93 -6.70 1.77 -5.19
N VAL A 94 -5.73 2.67 -5.39
CA VAL A 94 -5.99 4.11 -5.55
C VAL A 94 -7.01 4.35 -6.67
N ARG A 95 -6.80 3.75 -7.85
CA ARG A 95 -7.73 3.93 -8.98
C ARG A 95 -9.14 3.42 -8.66
N ILE A 96 -9.26 2.33 -7.91
CA ILE A 96 -10.55 1.76 -7.51
C ILE A 96 -11.26 2.62 -6.46
N TYR A 97 -10.59 2.92 -5.34
CA TYR A 97 -11.23 3.59 -4.21
C TYR A 97 -11.56 5.04 -4.52
N ASP A 98 -10.67 5.74 -5.22
CA ASP A 98 -10.88 7.13 -5.61
C ASP A 98 -11.70 7.28 -6.90
N LYS A 99 -11.90 6.18 -7.63
CA LYS A 99 -12.55 6.16 -8.97
C LYS A 99 -11.88 7.12 -9.96
N ALA A 100 -10.57 7.30 -9.81
CA ALA A 100 -9.75 8.21 -10.60
C ALA A 100 -8.66 7.42 -11.39
N PRO A 101 -8.92 7.02 -12.65
CA PRO A 101 -8.06 6.10 -13.40
C PRO A 101 -6.63 6.58 -13.61
N MET A 102 -6.41 7.90 -13.63
CA MET A 102 -5.10 8.51 -13.88
C MET A 102 -4.32 8.85 -12.60
N LEU A 103 -4.98 8.82 -11.44
CA LEU A 103 -4.41 9.39 -10.21
C LEU A 103 -3.18 8.62 -9.73
N ALA A 104 -3.24 7.29 -9.74
CA ALA A 104 -2.11 6.45 -9.32
C ALA A 104 -0.82 6.74 -10.10
N ASP A 105 -0.94 6.95 -11.43
CA ASP A 105 0.21 7.22 -12.29
C ASP A 105 0.81 8.61 -11.97
N GLN A 106 -0.05 9.60 -11.69
CA GLN A 106 0.40 10.94 -11.26
C GLN A 106 1.09 10.89 -9.89
N LEU A 107 0.54 10.14 -8.93
CA LEU A 107 1.12 9.98 -7.60
C LEU A 107 2.50 9.32 -7.67
N ALA A 108 2.61 8.23 -8.45
CA ALA A 108 3.85 7.47 -8.58
C ALA A 108 4.96 8.25 -9.28
N VAL A 109 4.63 9.02 -10.33
CA VAL A 109 5.64 9.79 -11.09
C VAL A 109 6.00 11.09 -10.37
N ASN A 110 4.99 11.86 -9.94
CA ASN A 110 5.18 13.11 -9.23
C ASN A 110 3.89 13.56 -8.52
N TYR A 111 3.68 13.08 -7.29
CA TYR A 111 2.51 13.43 -6.48
C TYR A 111 2.29 14.95 -6.30
N ARG A 112 3.34 15.77 -6.49
CA ARG A 112 3.23 17.24 -6.41
C ARG A 112 2.44 17.87 -7.54
N LYS A 113 2.20 17.11 -8.62
CA LYS A 113 1.41 17.49 -9.79
C LYS A 113 0.16 16.63 -9.95
N ALA A 114 -0.13 15.76 -8.98
CA ALA A 114 -1.33 14.95 -8.99
C ALA A 114 -2.59 15.81 -8.76
N ASN A 115 -3.70 15.35 -9.32
CA ASN A 115 -5.00 15.96 -9.14
C ASN A 115 -5.59 15.59 -7.76
N ILE A 116 -5.03 16.17 -6.71
CA ILE A 116 -5.37 15.94 -5.31
C ILE A 116 -5.66 17.25 -4.58
N SER A 117 -6.40 17.18 -3.48
CA SER A 117 -6.69 18.35 -2.64
C SER A 117 -5.45 18.85 -1.90
N ALA A 118 -5.52 20.08 -1.37
CA ALA A 118 -4.46 20.63 -0.51
C ALA A 118 -4.25 19.78 0.76
N ARG A 119 -5.33 19.24 1.35
CA ARG A 119 -5.28 18.31 2.49
C ARG A 119 -4.50 17.05 2.15
N GLN A 120 -4.85 16.40 1.04
CA GLN A 120 -4.14 15.19 0.55
C GLN A 120 -2.67 15.50 0.23
N ARG A 121 -2.38 16.68 -0.32
CA ARG A 121 -1.00 17.08 -0.59
C ARG A 121 -0.19 17.24 0.70
N ALA A 122 -0.74 17.87 1.73
CA ALA A 122 -0.07 18.03 3.03
C ALA A 122 0.19 16.66 3.69
N MET A 123 -0.79 15.75 3.64
CA MET A 123 -0.63 14.35 4.08
C MET A 123 0.55 13.66 3.39
N LEU A 124 0.64 13.76 2.06
CA LEU A 124 1.70 13.12 1.29
C LEU A 124 3.06 13.79 1.48
N ASP A 125 3.11 15.11 1.68
CA ASP A 125 4.35 15.82 2.02
C ASP A 125 4.90 15.33 3.38
N PHE A 126 4.04 15.12 4.37
CA PHE A 126 4.43 14.55 5.67
C PHE A 126 4.86 13.08 5.56
N ALA A 127 4.08 12.24 4.89
CA ALA A 127 4.46 10.85 4.61
C ALA A 127 5.84 10.75 3.94
N MET A 128 6.13 11.64 2.98
CA MET A 128 7.45 11.72 2.35
C MET A 128 8.56 12.15 3.32
N LYS A 129 8.27 13.03 4.28
CA LYS A 129 9.24 13.39 5.34
C LYS A 129 9.49 12.22 6.28
N VAL A 130 8.45 11.51 6.73
CA VAL A 130 8.58 10.27 7.53
C VAL A 130 9.41 9.23 6.76
N CYS A 131 9.12 9.03 5.48
CA CYS A 131 9.79 8.03 4.65
C CYS A 131 11.30 8.29 4.48
N THR A 132 11.71 9.56 4.37
CA THR A 132 13.08 9.92 3.95
C THR A 132 13.94 10.52 5.06
N ARG A 133 13.32 11.16 6.05
CA ARG A 133 13.98 12.03 7.03
C ARG A 133 13.21 12.09 8.36
N SER A 134 12.69 10.96 8.85
CA SER A 134 11.91 10.92 10.10
C SER A 134 12.62 11.52 11.31
N GLN A 135 13.94 11.43 11.38
CA GLN A 135 14.77 12.04 12.43
C GLN A 135 14.75 13.58 12.43
N LYS A 136 14.16 14.22 11.41
CA LYS A 136 13.99 15.67 11.30
C LYS A 136 12.55 16.11 11.51
N ILE A 137 11.67 15.22 11.96
CA ILE A 137 10.30 15.59 12.30
C ILE A 137 10.32 16.47 13.56
N ASP A 138 9.55 17.55 13.53
CA ASP A 138 9.37 18.49 14.62
C ASP A 138 7.92 19.00 14.70
N GLU A 139 7.60 19.79 15.72
CA GLU A 139 6.24 20.32 15.97
C GLU A 139 5.68 21.16 14.82
N ALA A 140 6.54 21.74 13.97
CA ALA A 140 6.08 22.53 12.84
C ALA A 140 5.44 21.63 11.77
N ASP A 141 5.85 20.37 11.66
CA ASP A 141 5.20 19.41 10.78
C ASP A 141 3.77 19.12 11.25
N PHE A 142 3.57 18.83 12.54
CA PHE A 142 2.24 18.57 13.11
C PHE A 142 1.31 19.77 12.91
N SER A 143 1.81 20.97 13.24
CA SER A 143 1.09 22.23 13.04
C SER A 143 0.65 22.44 11.58
N ALA A 144 1.48 22.03 10.61
CA ALA A 144 1.14 22.12 9.20
C ALA A 144 0.00 21.18 8.80
N LEU A 145 -0.08 19.97 9.37
CA LEU A 145 -1.21 19.06 9.13
C LEU A 145 -2.48 19.52 9.86
N HIS A 146 -2.38 20.03 11.08
CA HIS A 146 -3.53 20.59 11.81
C HIS A 146 -4.22 21.71 11.04
N ALA A 147 -3.46 22.55 10.31
CA ALA A 147 -4.01 23.59 9.43
C ALA A 147 -4.89 23.03 8.29
N HIS A 148 -4.78 21.74 7.98
CA HIS A 148 -5.61 21.02 7.01
C HIS A 148 -6.66 20.10 7.67
N GLY A 149 -6.87 20.24 8.99
CA GLY A 149 -7.88 19.52 9.75
C GLY A 149 -7.53 18.07 10.05
N PHE A 150 -6.25 17.67 10.00
CA PHE A 150 -5.82 16.41 10.59
C PHE A 150 -5.70 16.59 12.10
N ASP A 151 -6.02 15.56 12.88
CA ASP A 151 -5.66 15.49 14.30
C ASP A 151 -4.39 14.65 14.51
N ASP A 152 -3.95 14.50 15.76
CA ASP A 152 -2.72 13.76 16.07
C ASP A 152 -2.85 12.25 15.78
N GLU A 153 -4.06 11.69 15.85
CA GLU A 153 -4.32 10.28 15.54
C GLU A 153 -4.24 10.02 14.03
N ASP A 154 -4.72 10.96 13.21
CA ASP A 154 -4.50 10.93 11.77
C ASP A 154 -3.01 11.01 11.43
N ILE A 155 -2.27 11.90 12.09
CA ILE A 155 -0.83 12.09 11.85
C ILE A 155 -0.07 10.82 12.22
N TRP A 156 -0.47 10.15 13.31
CA TRP A 156 0.03 8.84 13.67
C TRP A 156 -0.26 7.80 12.58
N ASP A 157 -1.49 7.71 12.07
CA ASP A 157 -1.85 6.78 11.00
C ASP A 157 -0.99 6.99 9.75
N ILE A 158 -0.77 8.25 9.33
CA ILE A 158 0.08 8.57 8.18
C ILE A 158 1.50 8.04 8.40
N ALA A 159 2.07 8.26 9.58
CA ALA A 159 3.42 7.79 9.92
C ALA A 159 3.49 6.26 10.01
N ALA A 160 2.50 5.61 10.62
CA ALA A 160 2.44 4.16 10.81
C ALA A 160 2.29 3.42 9.47
N ILE A 161 1.41 3.89 8.58
CA ILE A 161 1.26 3.37 7.21
C ILE A 161 2.59 3.54 6.46
N THR A 162 3.20 4.73 6.53
CA THR A 162 4.49 5.00 5.88
C THR A 162 5.58 4.03 6.37
N ALA A 163 5.68 3.81 7.68
CA ALA A 163 6.68 2.93 8.27
C ALA A 163 6.47 1.46 7.88
N PHE A 164 5.23 0.97 7.98
CA PHE A 164 4.88 -0.41 7.63
C PHE A 164 5.12 -0.70 6.15
N PHE A 165 4.77 0.23 5.25
CA PHE A 165 5.07 0.06 3.84
C PHE A 165 6.54 0.26 3.51
N GLY A 166 7.31 0.96 4.34
CA GLY A 166 8.77 0.90 4.31
C GLY A 166 9.32 -0.52 4.55
N LEU A 167 8.73 -1.30 5.47
CA LEU A 167 9.04 -2.73 5.64
C LEU A 167 8.61 -3.52 4.40
N SER A 168 7.37 -3.36 3.96
CA SER A 168 6.82 -4.07 2.79
C SER A 168 7.66 -3.86 1.53
N ASN A 169 8.03 -2.60 1.24
CA ASN A 169 8.87 -2.23 0.09
C ASN A 169 10.22 -2.93 0.14
N ARG A 170 10.90 -2.92 1.30
CA ARG A 170 12.20 -3.57 1.47
C ARG A 170 12.10 -5.08 1.23
N MET A 171 11.06 -5.72 1.76
CA MET A 171 10.84 -7.15 1.56
C MET A 171 10.52 -7.49 0.11
N ALA A 172 9.65 -6.71 -0.54
CA ALA A 172 9.27 -6.91 -1.93
C ALA A 172 10.47 -6.73 -2.88
N SER A 173 11.22 -5.64 -2.73
CA SER A 173 12.40 -5.36 -3.57
C SER A 173 13.51 -6.40 -3.35
N PHE A 174 13.84 -6.74 -2.09
CA PHE A 174 14.84 -7.77 -1.78
C PHE A 174 14.47 -9.15 -2.35
N ALA A 175 13.19 -9.54 -2.22
CA ALA A 175 12.71 -10.84 -2.67
C ALA A 175 12.43 -10.90 -4.17
N GLY A 176 12.52 -9.78 -4.91
CA GLY A 176 12.16 -9.71 -6.32
C GLY A 176 10.67 -10.00 -6.57
N MET A 177 9.80 -9.60 -5.63
CA MET A 177 8.37 -9.88 -5.68
C MET A 177 7.73 -9.23 -6.91
N GLN A 178 7.08 -10.02 -7.75
CA GLN A 178 6.39 -9.54 -8.95
C GLN A 178 4.93 -9.21 -8.64
N PRO A 179 4.40 -8.04 -9.06
CA PRO A 179 2.98 -7.78 -9.01
C PRO A 179 2.24 -8.72 -9.96
N ASN A 180 1.00 -9.05 -9.61
CA ASN A 180 0.10 -9.80 -10.48
C ASN A 180 -0.27 -8.97 -11.72
N ASP A 181 -0.50 -9.64 -12.85
CA ASP A 181 -0.85 -9.00 -14.12
C ASP A 181 -2.16 -8.20 -14.02
N GLU A 182 -3.11 -8.70 -13.24
CA GLU A 182 -4.41 -8.09 -12.97
C GLU A 182 -4.28 -6.64 -12.48
N PHE A 183 -3.29 -6.36 -11.62
CA PHE A 183 -3.10 -5.02 -11.04
C PHE A 183 -2.72 -3.97 -12.09
N TYR A 184 -2.08 -4.35 -13.20
CA TYR A 184 -1.65 -3.38 -14.21
C TYR A 184 -2.81 -2.69 -14.91
N LEU A 185 -3.92 -3.41 -15.14
CA LEU A 185 -5.10 -2.88 -15.82
C LEU A 185 -6.23 -2.48 -14.85
N MET A 186 -6.26 -3.09 -13.67
CA MET A 186 -7.30 -2.86 -12.68
C MET A 186 -7.49 -1.37 -12.35
N GLY A 187 -8.74 -0.89 -12.41
CA GLY A 187 -9.11 0.50 -12.12
C GLY A 187 -8.84 1.51 -13.25
N ARG A 188 -8.27 1.09 -14.39
CA ARG A 188 -7.99 2.00 -15.52
C ARG A 188 -9.21 2.31 -16.39
N ILE A 189 -10.17 1.39 -16.45
CA ILE A 189 -11.44 1.56 -17.18
C ILE A 189 -12.54 1.81 -16.14
N PRO A 190 -13.16 3.00 -16.10
CA PRO A 190 -14.32 3.24 -15.26
C PRO A 190 -15.42 2.23 -15.57
N ARG A 191 -16.03 1.62 -14.55
CA ARG A 191 -17.24 0.80 -14.77
C ARG A 191 -18.32 1.71 -15.32
N SER A 192 -18.91 1.36 -16.46
CA SER A 192 -20.14 2.01 -16.94
C SER A 192 -21.19 1.88 -15.85
N LYS A 193 -21.93 2.96 -15.57
CA LYS A 193 -23.14 2.85 -14.74
C LYS A 193 -24.09 1.90 -15.47
N ALA A 194 -24.32 0.72 -14.90
CA ALA A 194 -25.46 -0.11 -15.24
C ALA A 194 -26.73 0.57 -14.72
#